data_AF-A0AAU6LWN3-F1
#
_entry.id   AF-A0AAU6LWN3-F1
#
_cell.length_a   1.000
_cell.length_b   1.000
_cell.length_c   1.000
_cell.angle_alpha   90.00
_cell.angle_beta   90.00
_cell.angle_gamma   90.00
#
_symmetry.space_group_name_H-M   'P 1'
#
loop_
_entity.id
_entity.type
_entity.pdbx_description
1 polymer ?
#
loop_
_entity_poly.entity_id
_entity_poly.type
_entity_poly.pdbx_seq_one_letter_code
_entity_poly.pdbx_strand_id
1 'polypeptide(L)'
;MDEELPRRLRGAARAHRPDRERMRARVERGMAEGRPSARVVRPPRGATPWLRVAGATAAVCGVLAAGAFAVTSTGRDGPSGGRAAAPPSAVTTPSAPGGGTPGAEDGPLWTDGAVDPHSNAYWAQSNVTLRTAEPLSSLTVELRIALTGGVTSTGSWRSLPERDFTVSATEAGGFLVYRWALKPGRTVPAGTHTFAGQYNHAEGARDASGDYLTAHAVRASGQRASVRDSFGRHR
;
A
#
# COMPACT_ATOMS: atom_id res chain seq x y z
N MET A 1 22.29 -26.05 -22.73
CA MET A 1 21.70 -25.86 -21.39
C MET A 1 22.56 -26.67 -20.43
N ASP A 2 23.29 -26.01 -19.53
CA ASP A 2 24.30 -26.63 -18.66
C ASP A 2 23.65 -27.48 -17.55
N GLU A 3 23.46 -28.78 -17.80
CA GLU A 3 23.04 -29.77 -16.79
C GLU A 3 24.09 -29.96 -15.68
N GLU A 4 25.31 -29.50 -15.92
CA GLU A 4 26.43 -29.57 -15.00
C GLU A 4 26.23 -28.69 -13.75
N LEU A 5 25.65 -27.50 -13.90
CA LEU A 5 25.45 -26.57 -12.79
C LEU A 5 24.42 -27.11 -11.77
N PRO A 6 23.21 -27.57 -12.18
CA PRO A 6 22.28 -28.22 -11.26
C PRO A 6 22.88 -29.46 -10.57
N ARG A 7 23.68 -30.25 -11.29
CA ARG A 7 24.33 -31.45 -10.75
C ARG A 7 25.35 -31.08 -9.66
N ARG A 8 26.19 -30.06 -9.90
CA ARG A 8 27.16 -29.56 -8.92
C ARG A 8 26.49 -28.96 -7.69
N LEU A 9 25.44 -28.17 -7.87
CA LEU A 9 24.66 -27.62 -6.74
C LEU A 9 24.02 -28.73 -5.91
N ARG A 10 23.44 -29.75 -6.56
CA ARG A 10 22.84 -30.90 -5.87
C ARG A 10 23.89 -31.74 -5.13
N GLY A 11 25.09 -31.88 -5.69
CA GLY A 11 26.24 -32.52 -5.03
C GLY A 11 26.71 -31.73 -3.79
N ALA A 12 26.89 -30.42 -3.93
CA ALA A 12 27.31 -29.55 -2.83
C ALA A 12 26.28 -29.54 -1.69
N ALA A 13 24.98 -29.47 -2.01
CA ALA A 13 23.90 -29.53 -1.02
C ALA A 13 23.89 -30.87 -0.26
N ARG A 14 24.14 -32.00 -0.93
CA ARG A 14 24.23 -33.33 -0.29
C ARG A 14 25.47 -33.50 0.58
N ALA A 15 26.59 -32.90 0.19
CA ALA A 15 27.85 -32.95 0.94
C ALA A 15 27.85 -32.02 2.16
N HIS A 16 26.99 -31.00 2.19
CA HIS A 16 26.90 -30.06 3.29
C HIS A 16 26.37 -30.74 4.56
N ARG A 17 27.25 -30.96 5.54
CA ARG A 17 26.86 -31.32 6.91
C ARG A 17 26.84 -30.06 7.78
N PRO A 18 25.65 -29.61 8.22
CA PRO A 18 25.58 -28.48 9.13
C PRO A 18 26.14 -28.85 10.51
N ASP A 19 26.85 -27.91 11.14
CA ASP A 19 27.41 -28.07 12.48
C ASP A 19 26.29 -28.12 13.53
N ARG A 20 25.87 -29.34 13.84
CA ARG A 20 24.75 -29.62 14.77
C ARG A 20 25.07 -29.20 16.19
N GLU A 21 26.33 -29.25 16.61
CA GLU A 21 26.76 -28.83 17.94
C GLU A 21 26.55 -27.33 18.11
N ARG A 22 26.99 -26.54 17.13
CA ARG A 22 26.79 -25.08 17.14
C ARG A 22 25.31 -24.71 17.09
N MET A 23 24.50 -25.42 16.30
CA MET A 23 23.06 -25.18 16.23
C MET A 23 22.37 -25.51 17.56
N ARG A 24 22.69 -26.64 18.18
CA ARG A 24 22.15 -27.02 19.50
C ARG A 24 22.58 -26.04 20.57
N ALA A 25 23.86 -25.68 20.65
CA ALA A 25 24.34 -24.70 21.63
C ALA A 25 23.65 -23.33 21.50
N ARG A 26 23.27 -22.92 20.28
CA ARG A 26 22.46 -21.70 20.08
C ARG A 26 21.02 -21.87 20.57
N VAL A 27 20.41 -23.02 20.32
CA VAL A 27 19.04 -23.32 20.79
C VAL A 27 19.01 -23.44 22.31
N GLU A 28 19.97 -24.15 22.90
CA GLU A 28 20.12 -24.30 24.35
C GLU A 28 20.36 -22.95 25.03
N ARG A 29 21.19 -22.07 24.45
CA ARG A 29 21.31 -20.68 24.92
C ARG A 29 19.98 -19.93 24.84
N GLY A 30 19.26 -20.00 23.72
CA GLY A 30 17.96 -19.35 23.57
C GLY A 30 16.87 -19.90 24.51
N MET A 31 16.97 -21.18 24.87
CA MET A 31 16.06 -21.85 25.82
C MET A 31 16.42 -21.51 27.28
N ALA A 32 17.72 -21.48 27.61
CA ALA A 32 18.23 -21.12 28.93
C ALA A 32 18.05 -19.63 29.24
N GLU A 33 18.07 -18.76 28.22
CA GLU A 33 17.77 -17.34 28.36
C GLU A 33 16.28 -17.06 28.63
N GLY A 34 15.40 -18.06 28.48
CA GLY A 34 13.94 -17.92 28.61
C GLY A 34 13.38 -16.90 27.61
N ARG A 35 12.04 -16.78 27.50
CA ARG A 35 11.46 -15.61 26.82
C ARG A 35 12.02 -14.35 27.50
N PRO A 36 12.71 -13.43 26.80
CA PRO A 36 13.10 -12.20 27.43
C PRO A 36 11.80 -11.43 27.76
N SER A 37 11.45 -11.37 29.05
CA SER A 37 10.70 -10.23 29.56
C SER A 37 11.46 -9.01 29.11
N ALA A 38 10.79 -8.13 28.38
CA ALA A 38 11.31 -6.91 27.75
C ALA A 38 12.45 -6.28 28.57
N ARG A 39 13.69 -6.69 28.29
CA ARG A 39 14.86 -6.03 28.85
C ARG A 39 15.08 -4.84 27.94
N VAL A 40 14.51 -3.71 28.35
CA VAL A 40 14.87 -2.39 27.86
C VAL A 40 16.38 -2.29 27.95
N VAL A 41 17.07 -2.44 26.82
CA VAL A 41 18.48 -2.10 26.70
C VAL A 41 18.54 -0.58 26.81
N ARG A 42 18.73 -0.08 28.02
CA ARG A 42 19.12 1.32 28.23
C ARG A 42 20.54 1.50 27.70
N PRO A 43 20.78 2.35 26.70
CA PRO A 43 22.15 2.70 26.33
C PRO A 43 22.81 3.52 27.46
N PRO A 44 24.14 3.43 27.64
CA PRO A 44 24.85 4.26 28.61
C PRO A 44 24.70 5.74 28.24
N ARG A 45 24.31 6.55 29.23
CA ARG A 45 24.23 8.01 29.12
C ARG A 45 25.64 8.59 29.08
N GLY A 46 26.10 8.92 27.88
CA GLY A 46 27.20 9.86 27.61
C GLY A 46 26.64 11.10 26.93
N ALA A 47 27.11 12.26 27.37
CA ALA A 47 26.56 13.60 27.16
C ALA A 47 26.29 14.05 25.70
N THR A 48 25.14 14.73 25.51
CA THR A 48 24.83 15.83 24.55
C THR A 48 25.36 15.77 23.11
N PRO A 49 24.44 15.66 22.13
CA PRO A 49 24.22 16.80 21.21
C PRO A 49 22.73 17.02 20.86
N TRP A 50 21.86 17.13 21.87
CA TRP A 50 20.42 17.43 21.66
C TRP A 50 20.13 18.92 21.36
N LEU A 51 21.17 19.76 21.24
CA LEU A 51 21.07 21.21 21.05
C LEU A 51 21.06 21.66 19.57
N ARG A 52 20.47 20.89 18.64
CA ARG A 52 20.24 21.36 17.25
C ARG A 52 18.85 21.09 16.65
N VAL A 53 17.80 20.86 17.45
CA VAL A 53 16.41 20.87 16.93
C VAL A 53 15.47 21.68 17.85
N ALA A 54 15.90 22.87 18.25
CA ALA A 54 15.09 23.84 19.00
C ALA A 54 15.09 25.21 18.31
N GLY A 55 14.83 25.24 17.00
CA GLY A 55 14.83 26.48 16.22
C GLY A 55 14.03 26.39 14.92
N ALA A 56 12.72 26.14 15.02
CA ALA A 56 11.71 26.57 14.03
C ALA A 56 10.28 26.17 14.48
N THR A 57 9.88 26.56 15.71
CA THR A 57 8.48 26.56 16.15
C THR A 57 8.11 27.96 16.65
N ALA A 58 8.12 28.91 15.72
CA ALA A 58 7.42 30.20 15.83
C ALA A 58 7.36 30.82 14.41
N ALA A 59 6.17 31.23 13.97
CA ALA A 59 5.77 31.71 12.63
C ALA A 59 5.54 30.58 11.61
N VAL A 60 4.33 30.21 11.19
CA VAL A 60 3.18 31.04 10.78
C VAL A 60 1.86 30.34 11.18
N CYS A 61 1.20 30.84 12.22
CA CYS A 61 -0.21 30.56 12.52
C CYS A 61 -1.12 31.71 12.03
N GLY A 62 -0.85 32.31 10.87
CA GLY A 62 -1.60 33.50 10.49
C GLY A 62 -1.46 33.92 9.05
N VAL A 63 -1.96 33.12 8.10
CA VAL A 63 -2.59 33.64 6.87
C VAL A 63 -3.64 32.62 6.43
N LEU A 64 -4.92 32.97 6.62
CA LEU A 64 -6.12 32.67 5.82
C LEU A 64 -7.39 32.86 6.69
N ALA A 65 -7.43 33.97 7.41
CA ALA A 65 -8.64 34.47 8.08
C ALA A 65 -8.68 36.00 7.94
N ALA A 66 -8.67 36.46 6.68
CA ALA A 66 -8.96 37.83 6.27
C ALA A 66 -9.38 37.80 4.80
N GLY A 67 -10.65 37.50 4.56
CA GLY A 67 -11.22 37.44 3.21
C GLY A 67 -12.74 37.35 3.20
N ALA A 68 -13.38 37.74 4.30
CA ALA A 68 -14.82 37.90 4.39
C ALA A 68 -15.08 39.32 4.90
N PHE A 69 -16.10 39.96 4.33
CA PHE A 69 -16.52 41.36 4.48
C PHE A 69 -15.81 42.35 3.54
N ALA A 70 -16.36 42.51 2.32
CA ALA A 70 -17.06 43.74 1.95
C ALA A 70 -17.44 43.74 0.45
N VAL A 71 -18.69 43.43 0.12
CA VAL A 71 -19.50 44.20 -0.86
C VAL A 71 -20.97 43.95 -0.51
N THR A 72 -21.62 44.97 0.03
CA THR A 72 -23.08 45.11 0.03
C THR A 72 -23.42 46.41 -0.68
N SER A 73 -24.09 46.32 -1.82
CA SER A 73 -24.84 47.42 -2.45
C SER A 73 -25.78 46.80 -3.48
N THR A 74 -27.05 46.55 -3.16
CA THR A 74 -28.23 47.46 -3.23
C THR A 74 -28.79 47.70 -4.65
N GLY A 75 -30.08 47.39 -4.82
CA GLY A 75 -30.96 47.86 -5.92
C GLY A 75 -31.63 46.69 -6.65
N ARG A 76 -32.81 46.20 -6.27
CA ARG A 76 -34.19 46.76 -6.36
C ARG A 76 -34.80 46.75 -7.78
N ASP A 77 -35.85 45.93 -7.88
CA ASP A 77 -37.00 45.82 -8.79
C ASP A 77 -37.25 46.84 -9.92
N GLY A 78 -37.66 46.35 -11.10
CA GLY A 78 -38.55 47.08 -12.03
C GLY A 78 -38.51 46.62 -13.51
N PRO A 79 -39.61 46.71 -14.30
CA PRO A 79 -39.99 45.65 -15.27
C PRO A 79 -39.94 46.02 -16.78
N SER A 80 -40.18 44.99 -17.61
CA SER A 80 -40.76 44.99 -18.98
C SER A 80 -39.87 45.32 -20.19
N GLY A 81 -39.84 44.41 -21.18
CA GLY A 81 -39.71 44.77 -22.60
C GLY A 81 -38.90 43.84 -23.53
N GLY A 82 -39.58 42.94 -24.26
CA GLY A 82 -39.42 42.81 -25.73
C GLY A 82 -38.25 42.04 -26.38
N ARG A 83 -38.53 40.79 -26.79
CA ARG A 83 -38.36 40.19 -28.15
C ARG A 83 -36.96 40.12 -28.81
N ALA A 84 -36.46 38.89 -29.05
CA ALA A 84 -36.22 38.27 -30.38
C ALA A 84 -35.02 37.27 -30.46
N ALA A 85 -35.34 36.01 -30.79
CA ALA A 85 -34.67 35.06 -31.70
C ALA A 85 -33.15 34.79 -31.66
N ALA A 86 -32.77 33.56 -31.25
CA ALA A 86 -32.06 32.50 -32.03
C ALA A 86 -31.35 31.50 -31.09
N PRO A 87 -31.36 30.16 -31.36
CA PRO A 87 -30.75 29.18 -30.46
C PRO A 87 -29.27 28.95 -30.79
N PRO A 88 -28.42 28.71 -29.79
CA PRO A 88 -27.24 27.88 -30.00
C PRO A 88 -27.28 26.64 -29.09
N SER A 89 -27.33 25.50 -29.76
CA SER A 89 -26.70 24.22 -29.43
C SER A 89 -26.44 23.91 -27.95
N ALA A 90 -27.16 22.91 -27.45
CA ALA A 90 -26.84 22.24 -26.20
C ALA A 90 -25.37 21.81 -26.20
N VAL A 91 -24.56 22.47 -25.37
CA VAL A 91 -23.24 21.98 -24.99
C VAL A 91 -23.50 20.73 -24.16
N THR A 92 -23.28 19.58 -24.76
CA THR A 92 -23.14 18.31 -24.05
C THR A 92 -21.90 18.41 -23.18
N THR A 93 -22.09 18.78 -21.92
CA THR A 93 -21.11 18.52 -20.87
C THR A 93 -20.78 17.03 -20.89
N PRO A 94 -19.50 16.63 -20.99
CA PRO A 94 -19.14 15.22 -20.87
C PRO A 94 -19.58 14.73 -19.50
N SER A 95 -20.53 13.79 -19.47
CA SER A 95 -20.91 13.10 -18.25
C SER A 95 -19.65 12.52 -17.61
N ALA A 96 -19.40 12.90 -16.36
CA ALA A 96 -18.43 12.21 -15.53
C ALA A 96 -18.75 10.70 -15.56
N PRO A 97 -17.76 9.81 -15.75
CA PRO A 97 -18.02 8.39 -15.61
C PRO A 97 -18.56 8.14 -14.19
N GLY A 98 -19.69 7.45 -14.13
CA GLY A 98 -20.53 7.33 -12.94
C GLY A 98 -19.78 6.83 -11.71
N GLY A 99 -20.20 7.33 -10.55
CA GLY A 99 -19.73 6.93 -9.23
C GLY A 99 -20.17 5.52 -8.85
N GLY A 100 -19.74 4.52 -9.62
CA GLY A 100 -19.74 3.11 -9.21
C GLY A 100 -18.49 2.81 -8.38
N THR A 101 -18.62 1.90 -7.41
CA THR A 101 -17.44 1.33 -6.75
C THR A 101 -16.57 0.63 -7.81
N PRO A 102 -15.25 0.87 -7.88
CA PRO A 102 -14.39 0.19 -8.83
C PRO A 102 -14.53 -1.34 -8.69
N GLY A 103 -14.58 -2.04 -9.82
CA GLY A 103 -14.50 -3.50 -9.86
C GLY A 103 -13.05 -3.98 -9.91
N ALA A 104 -12.87 -5.28 -10.11
CA ALA A 104 -11.55 -5.90 -10.27
C ALA A 104 -10.84 -5.48 -11.57
N GLU A 105 -11.54 -4.88 -12.53
CA GLU A 105 -11.01 -4.47 -13.84
C GLU A 105 -11.45 -3.04 -14.21
N ASP A 106 -10.52 -2.28 -14.80
CA ASP A 106 -10.75 -0.97 -15.40
C ASP A 106 -9.84 -0.81 -16.63
N GLY A 107 -10.39 -1.22 -17.78
CA GLY A 107 -9.67 -1.26 -19.05
C GLY A 107 -8.49 -2.23 -19.01
N PRO A 108 -7.24 -1.79 -19.27
CA PRO A 108 -6.07 -2.67 -19.28
C PRO A 108 -5.60 -3.04 -17.87
N LEU A 109 -6.16 -2.43 -16.81
CA LEU A 109 -5.78 -2.67 -15.43
C LEU A 109 -6.73 -3.69 -14.80
N TRP A 110 -6.17 -4.73 -14.20
CA TRP A 110 -6.91 -5.77 -13.50
C TRP A 110 -6.21 -6.13 -12.19
N THR A 111 -6.96 -6.56 -11.17
CA THR A 111 -6.40 -6.98 -9.89
C THR A 111 -7.15 -8.16 -9.26
N ASP A 112 -6.46 -8.91 -8.42
CA ASP A 112 -6.99 -10.01 -7.61
C ASP A 112 -6.21 -10.15 -6.31
N GLY A 113 -6.92 -10.42 -5.22
CA GLY A 113 -6.38 -10.60 -3.88
C GLY A 113 -6.57 -12.02 -3.36
N ALA A 114 -5.48 -12.65 -2.89
CA ALA A 114 -5.55 -13.97 -2.29
C ALA A 114 -4.62 -14.11 -1.08
N VAL A 115 -5.09 -14.80 -0.04
CA VAL A 115 -4.21 -15.24 1.06
C VAL A 115 -3.28 -16.33 0.53
N ASP A 116 -1.99 -16.21 0.81
CA ASP A 116 -0.96 -17.14 0.36
C ASP A 116 -1.21 -18.53 0.97
N PRO A 117 -1.26 -19.60 0.16
CA PRO A 117 -1.48 -20.97 0.64
C PRO A 117 -0.39 -21.48 1.61
N HIS A 118 0.78 -20.84 1.65
CA HIS A 118 1.87 -21.18 2.58
C HIS A 118 1.81 -20.39 3.90
N SER A 119 0.71 -19.67 4.13
CA SER A 119 0.36 -19.16 5.46
C SER A 119 0.20 -20.30 6.46
N ASN A 120 0.32 -20.00 7.75
CA ASN A 120 0.22 -20.99 8.83
C ASN A 120 -0.67 -20.47 9.97
N ALA A 121 -0.72 -21.20 11.08
CA ALA A 121 -1.63 -20.90 12.19
C ALA A 121 -1.36 -19.55 12.89
N TYR A 122 -0.18 -18.95 12.76
CA TYR A 122 0.19 -17.72 13.49
C TYR A 122 0.59 -16.57 12.56
N TRP A 123 0.73 -16.85 11.27
CA TRP A 123 1.30 -15.93 10.29
C TRP A 123 0.66 -16.14 8.93
N ALA A 124 0.35 -15.04 8.27
CA ALA A 124 -0.19 -15.06 6.92
C ALA A 124 0.50 -14.03 6.01
N GLN A 125 0.44 -14.31 4.72
CA GLN A 125 0.76 -13.37 3.66
C GLN A 125 -0.49 -13.16 2.80
N SER A 126 -0.83 -11.92 2.51
CA SER A 126 -1.86 -11.58 1.53
C SER A 126 -1.19 -11.06 0.27
N ASN A 127 -1.44 -11.72 -0.85
CA ASN A 127 -0.91 -11.39 -2.16
C ASN A 127 -1.92 -10.56 -2.95
N VAL A 128 -1.43 -9.54 -3.62
CA VAL A 128 -2.15 -8.73 -4.61
C VAL A 128 -1.51 -8.98 -5.95
N THR A 129 -2.28 -9.57 -6.86
CA THR A 129 -1.92 -9.66 -8.27
C THR A 129 -2.44 -8.42 -8.98
N LEU A 130 -1.57 -7.74 -9.72
CA LEU A 130 -1.91 -6.59 -10.55
C LEU A 130 -1.46 -6.89 -11.99
N ARG A 131 -2.40 -6.89 -12.92
CA ARG A 131 -2.12 -7.06 -14.35
C ARG A 131 -2.38 -5.74 -15.07
N THR A 132 -1.46 -5.34 -15.92
CA THR A 132 -1.62 -4.18 -16.80
C THR A 132 -1.17 -4.50 -18.22
N ALA A 133 -2.01 -4.23 -19.23
CA ALA A 133 -1.67 -4.45 -20.64
C ALA A 133 -0.76 -3.34 -21.22
N GLU A 134 -0.67 -2.20 -20.55
CA GLU A 134 0.17 -1.07 -20.95
C GLU A 134 1.02 -0.53 -19.78
N PRO A 135 2.11 0.20 -20.06
CA PRO A 135 2.94 0.79 -19.00
C PRO A 135 2.18 1.85 -18.18
N LEU A 136 2.44 1.89 -16.87
CA LEU A 136 1.86 2.86 -15.94
C LEU A 136 2.91 3.89 -15.52
N SER A 137 2.59 5.17 -15.64
CA SER A 137 3.42 6.31 -15.21
C SER A 137 3.22 6.67 -13.73
N SER A 138 2.14 6.18 -13.13
CA SER A 138 1.87 6.26 -11.69
C SER A 138 1.13 5.02 -11.24
N LEU A 139 1.44 4.53 -10.04
CA LEU A 139 0.73 3.43 -9.40
C LEU A 139 0.75 3.63 -7.88
N THR A 140 -0.41 3.51 -7.24
CA THR A 140 -0.52 3.31 -5.80
C THR A 140 -1.36 2.07 -5.55
N VAL A 141 -0.79 1.09 -4.86
CA VAL A 141 -1.51 -0.10 -4.38
C VAL A 141 -1.66 0.02 -2.87
N GLU A 142 -2.90 -0.11 -2.38
CA GLU A 142 -3.21 -0.18 -0.96
C GLU A 142 -3.86 -1.53 -0.66
N LEU A 143 -3.24 -2.30 0.22
CA LEU A 143 -3.77 -3.54 0.77
C LEU A 143 -4.18 -3.27 2.22
N ARG A 144 -5.44 -3.55 2.53
CA ARG A 144 -6.02 -3.36 3.87
C ARG A 144 -6.34 -4.71 4.47
N ILE A 145 -5.63 -5.03 5.53
CA ILE A 145 -5.83 -6.24 6.34
C ILE A 145 -6.66 -5.84 7.56
N ALA A 146 -7.85 -6.39 7.73
CA ALA A 146 -8.69 -6.10 8.87
C ALA A 146 -7.97 -6.49 10.17
N LEU A 147 -7.95 -5.57 11.14
CA LEU A 147 -7.34 -5.82 12.46
C LEU A 147 -8.23 -6.79 13.24
N THR A 148 -7.98 -8.07 13.01
CA THR A 148 -8.41 -9.17 13.88
C THR A 148 -7.35 -9.37 14.97
N GLY A 149 -7.62 -10.25 15.95
CA GLY A 149 -6.67 -10.49 17.05
C GLY A 149 -5.27 -10.81 16.53
N GLY A 150 -4.24 -10.17 17.12
CA GLY A 150 -2.83 -10.45 16.81
C GLY A 150 -2.31 -9.95 15.47
N VAL A 151 -3.11 -9.23 14.66
CA VAL A 151 -2.65 -8.65 13.40
C VAL A 151 -1.53 -7.64 13.64
N THR A 152 -0.32 -7.96 13.18
CA THR A 152 0.82 -7.04 13.21
C THR A 152 1.75 -7.30 12.03
N SER A 153 2.29 -6.24 11.42
CA SER A 153 3.15 -6.37 10.25
C SER A 153 4.44 -7.11 10.57
N THR A 154 4.77 -8.10 9.75
CA THR A 154 6.08 -8.78 9.74
C THR A 154 6.91 -8.45 8.51
N GLY A 155 6.35 -7.81 7.50
CA GLY A 155 7.09 -7.41 6.31
C GLY A 155 6.21 -7.14 5.09
N SER A 156 6.86 -6.83 3.97
CA SER A 156 6.23 -6.71 2.68
C SER A 156 7.19 -7.11 1.56
N TRP A 157 6.64 -7.55 0.43
CA TRP A 157 7.40 -7.92 -0.76
C TRP A 157 6.72 -7.43 -2.04
N ARG A 158 7.47 -7.26 -3.13
CA ARG A 158 6.92 -7.00 -4.47
C ARG A 158 7.82 -7.59 -5.57
N SER A 159 7.23 -7.91 -6.72
CA SER A 159 7.97 -8.38 -7.91
C SER A 159 8.71 -7.25 -8.64
N LEU A 160 8.28 -6.00 -8.45
CA LEU A 160 8.87 -4.80 -9.08
C LEU A 160 10.11 -4.29 -8.32
N PRO A 161 11.03 -3.56 -8.97
CA PRO A 161 12.26 -3.10 -8.33
C PRO A 161 12.02 -2.26 -7.08
N GLU A 162 12.68 -2.62 -5.99
CA GLU A 162 12.44 -2.01 -4.69
C GLU A 162 12.63 -0.49 -4.70
N ARG A 163 13.72 -0.05 -5.34
CA ARG A 163 14.12 1.36 -5.43
C ARG A 163 13.06 2.28 -6.07
N ASP A 164 12.13 1.72 -6.83
CA ASP A 164 11.12 2.48 -7.59
C ASP A 164 9.88 2.82 -6.75
N PHE A 165 9.74 2.25 -5.55
CA PHE A 165 8.56 2.43 -4.70
C PHE A 165 8.89 3.05 -3.35
N THR A 166 7.95 3.83 -2.82
CA THR A 166 7.86 4.16 -1.40
C THR A 166 6.86 3.21 -0.76
N VAL A 167 7.23 2.60 0.37
CA VAL A 167 6.43 1.57 1.04
C VAL A 167 6.17 1.94 2.49
N SER A 168 4.94 1.74 2.96
CA SER A 168 4.56 1.90 4.37
C SER A 168 3.62 0.78 4.81
N ALA A 169 3.68 0.43 6.10
CA ALA A 169 2.73 -0.46 6.76
C ALA A 169 2.30 0.20 8.08
N THR A 170 1.04 0.63 8.16
CA THR A 170 0.54 1.42 9.29
C THR A 170 -0.87 1.02 9.66
N GLU A 171 -1.19 1.06 10.96
CA GLU A 171 -2.56 0.85 11.43
C GLU A 171 -3.39 2.12 11.22
N ALA A 172 -4.53 2.00 10.54
CA ALA A 172 -5.47 3.09 10.32
C ALA A 172 -6.89 2.56 10.09
N GLY A 173 -7.87 3.13 10.81
CA GLY A 173 -9.29 2.85 10.58
C GLY A 173 -9.71 1.39 10.79
N GLY A 174 -9.06 0.66 11.71
CA GLY A 174 -9.33 -0.77 11.94
C GLY A 174 -8.62 -1.71 10.96
N PHE A 175 -7.63 -1.22 10.20
CA PHE A 175 -6.85 -2.01 9.26
C PHE A 175 -5.35 -1.84 9.50
N LEU A 176 -4.59 -2.91 9.29
CA LEU A 176 -3.18 -2.79 8.92
C LEU A 176 -3.11 -2.49 7.42
N VAL A 177 -2.64 -1.30 7.07
CA VAL A 177 -2.62 -0.78 5.70
C VAL A 177 -1.20 -0.85 5.14
N TYR A 178 -0.99 -1.71 4.16
CA TYR A 178 0.19 -1.68 3.31
C TYR A 178 -0.05 -0.76 2.13
N ARG A 179 0.89 0.13 1.85
CA ARG A 179 0.84 1.03 0.71
C ARG A 179 2.14 1.00 -0.06
N TRP A 180 2.07 0.73 -1.35
CA TRP A 180 3.18 0.84 -2.30
C TRP A 180 2.86 1.95 -3.30
N ALA A 181 3.65 3.03 -3.28
CA ALA A 181 3.51 4.16 -4.20
C ALA A 181 4.72 4.26 -5.12
N LEU A 182 4.49 4.23 -6.43
CA LEU A 182 5.53 4.43 -7.44
C LEU A 182 6.13 5.85 -7.29
N LYS A 183 7.45 5.94 -7.28
CA LYS A 183 8.15 7.23 -7.19
C LYS A 183 8.02 8.01 -8.51
N PRO A 184 8.02 9.35 -8.46
CA PRO A 184 8.00 10.17 -9.67
C PRO A 184 9.11 9.81 -10.65
N GLY A 185 8.79 9.80 -11.95
CA GLY A 185 9.73 9.48 -13.03
C GLY A 185 10.04 7.99 -13.19
N ARG A 186 9.38 7.10 -12.42
CA ARG A 186 9.43 5.64 -12.63
C ARG A 186 8.21 5.17 -13.40
N THR A 187 8.33 3.97 -13.96
CA THR A 187 7.29 3.35 -14.78
C THR A 187 7.10 1.90 -14.35
N VAL A 188 5.85 1.44 -14.27
CA VAL A 188 5.53 0.02 -14.15
C VAL A 188 5.37 -0.54 -15.56
N PRO A 189 6.13 -1.58 -15.96
CA PRO A 189 6.00 -2.18 -17.28
C PRO A 189 4.67 -2.91 -17.43
N ALA A 190 4.22 -3.09 -18.68
CA ALA A 190 3.13 -4.01 -18.98
C ALA A 190 3.47 -5.44 -18.50
N GLY A 191 2.47 -6.16 -18.01
CA GLY A 191 2.62 -7.52 -17.50
C GLY A 191 1.85 -7.76 -16.20
N THR A 192 2.20 -8.86 -15.54
CA THR A 192 1.65 -9.26 -14.24
C THR A 192 2.67 -9.01 -13.16
N HIS A 193 2.25 -8.30 -12.11
CA HIS A 193 3.07 -7.92 -10.97
C HIS A 193 2.39 -8.36 -9.69
N THR A 194 3.18 -8.64 -8.66
CA THR A 194 2.68 -9.07 -7.35
C THR A 194 3.20 -8.14 -6.27
N PHE A 195 2.32 -7.79 -5.33
CA PHE A 195 2.63 -7.13 -4.06
C PHE A 195 2.16 -8.02 -2.92
N ALA A 196 2.85 -8.04 -1.79
CA ALA A 196 2.51 -8.92 -0.68
C ALA A 196 2.69 -8.22 0.67
N GLY A 197 1.64 -8.24 1.50
CA GLY A 197 1.69 -7.83 2.89
C GLY A 197 1.78 -9.06 3.81
N GLN A 198 2.73 -9.06 4.73
CA GLN A 198 3.01 -10.20 5.62
C GLN A 198 2.75 -9.81 7.06
N TYR A 199 1.98 -10.59 7.79
CA TYR A 199 1.54 -10.24 9.14
C TYR A 199 1.34 -11.47 10.03
N ASN A 200 1.57 -11.30 11.33
CA ASN A 200 1.12 -12.27 12.33
C ASN A 200 -0.39 -12.15 12.51
N HIS A 201 -1.04 -13.18 13.05
CA HIS A 201 -2.42 -13.13 13.51
C HIS A 201 -2.61 -14.06 14.72
N ALA A 202 -3.78 -13.97 15.37
CA ALA A 202 -4.19 -14.91 16.40
C ALA A 202 -4.14 -16.35 15.87
N GLU A 203 -3.83 -17.29 16.76
CA GLU A 203 -3.70 -18.70 16.41
C GLU A 203 -4.96 -19.23 15.70
N GLY A 204 -4.76 -19.94 14.58
CA GLY A 204 -5.80 -20.64 13.85
C GLY A 204 -5.89 -20.23 12.37
N ALA A 205 -7.05 -20.48 11.76
CA ALA A 205 -7.31 -20.08 10.39
C ALA A 205 -7.50 -18.56 10.29
N ARG A 206 -6.84 -17.95 9.31
CA ARG A 206 -6.97 -16.51 9.05
C ARG A 206 -8.32 -16.18 8.40
N ASP A 207 -9.14 -15.35 9.05
CA ASP A 207 -10.39 -14.80 8.50
C ASP A 207 -10.16 -13.53 7.67
N ALA A 208 -9.88 -13.67 6.37
CA ALA A 208 -9.65 -12.55 5.46
C ALA A 208 -10.93 -11.92 4.88
N SER A 209 -12.12 -12.22 5.41
CA SER A 209 -13.39 -11.72 4.84
C SER A 209 -13.53 -10.19 4.87
N GLY A 210 -12.85 -9.51 5.81
CA GLY A 210 -12.77 -8.06 5.88
C GLY A 210 -11.62 -7.43 5.09
N ASP A 211 -10.75 -8.24 4.48
CA ASP A 211 -9.57 -7.73 3.76
C ASP A 211 -9.95 -7.32 2.34
N TYR A 212 -9.33 -6.24 1.87
CA TYR A 212 -9.52 -5.77 0.52
C TYR A 212 -8.29 -5.01 0.03
N LEU A 213 -8.23 -4.83 -1.29
CA LEU A 213 -7.19 -4.06 -1.95
C LEU A 213 -7.80 -3.01 -2.87
N THR A 214 -7.08 -1.93 -3.07
CA THR A 214 -7.38 -0.93 -4.10
C THR A 214 -6.10 -0.55 -4.83
N ALA A 215 -6.17 -0.36 -6.14
CA ALA A 215 -5.07 0.19 -6.92
C ALA A 215 -5.53 1.37 -7.76
N HIS A 216 -4.77 2.46 -7.71
CA HIS A 216 -4.97 3.65 -8.53
C HIS A 216 -3.77 3.85 -9.44
N ALA A 217 -4.02 4.01 -10.74
CA ALA A 217 -2.97 4.13 -11.73
C ALA A 217 -3.21 5.29 -12.70
N VAL A 218 -2.11 5.74 -13.29
CA VAL A 218 -2.12 6.59 -14.50
C VAL A 218 -1.33 5.86 -15.56
N ARG A 219 -1.94 5.66 -16.73
CA ARG A 219 -1.33 5.01 -17.89
C ARG A 219 -0.31 5.96 -18.53
N ALA A 220 0.60 5.42 -19.35
CA ALA A 220 1.54 6.26 -20.11
C ALA A 220 0.83 7.27 -21.03
N SER A 221 -0.38 6.95 -21.50
CA SER A 221 -1.28 7.84 -22.26
C SER A 221 -1.89 9.00 -21.44
N GLY A 222 -1.72 9.00 -20.12
CA GLY A 222 -2.30 9.98 -19.20
C GLY A 222 -3.71 9.64 -18.69
N GLN A 223 -4.33 8.58 -19.21
CA GLN A 223 -5.63 8.10 -18.72
C GLN A 223 -5.50 7.50 -17.32
N ARG A 224 -6.47 7.78 -16.45
CA ARG A 224 -6.55 7.21 -15.10
C ARG A 224 -7.30 5.87 -15.13
N ALA A 225 -6.90 4.96 -14.25
CA ALA A 225 -7.63 3.72 -14.00
C ALA A 225 -7.65 3.42 -12.50
N SER A 226 -8.71 2.79 -12.00
CA SER A 226 -8.81 2.36 -10.61
C SER A 226 -9.50 1.00 -10.51
N VAL A 227 -8.92 0.10 -9.73
CA VAL A 227 -9.45 -1.24 -9.49
C VAL A 227 -9.51 -1.54 -8.00
N ARG A 228 -10.43 -2.43 -7.62
CA ARG A 228 -10.62 -2.91 -6.25
C ARG A 228 -10.97 -4.37 -6.27
N ASP A 229 -10.50 -5.10 -5.26
CA ASP A 229 -10.90 -6.48 -5.03
C ASP A 229 -10.97 -6.79 -3.52
N SER A 230 -11.70 -7.84 -3.14
CA SER A 230 -11.88 -8.28 -1.74
C SER A 230 -11.46 -9.74 -1.59
N PHE A 231 -10.81 -10.08 -0.47
CA PHE A 231 -10.27 -11.43 -0.24
C PHE A 231 -11.35 -12.42 0.24
N GLY A 232 -12.51 -11.91 0.63
CA GLY A 232 -13.68 -12.74 0.93
C GLY A 232 -14.17 -13.45 -0.33
N ARG A 233 -14.45 -14.76 -0.23
CA ARG A 233 -14.90 -15.56 -1.38
C ARG A 233 -16.12 -14.93 -2.05
N HIS A 234 -16.02 -14.62 -3.34
CA HIS A 234 -17.18 -14.56 -4.22
C HIS A 234 -17.80 -15.96 -4.23
N ARG A 235 -18.97 -16.11 -3.58
CA ARG A 235 -19.79 -17.32 -3.72
C ARG A 235 -20.60 -17.24 -5.00
#